data_AF-A0A383A8X7-F1
#
_entry.id   AF-A0A383A8X7-F1
#
_cell.length_a   1.000
_cell.length_b   1.000
_cell.length_c   1.000
_cell.angle_alpha   90.00
_cell.angle_beta   90.00
_cell.angle_gamma   90.00
#
_symmetry.space_group_name_H-M   'P 1'
#
loop_
_entity.id
_entity.type
_entity.pdbx_description
1 polymer ?
#
loop_
_entity_poly.entity_id
_entity_poly.type
_entity_poly.pdbx_seq_one_letter_code
_entity_poly.pdbx_strand_id
1 'polypeptide(L)'
;HEAKVIQFLFHDQWHRLHEYCREKGIQIIGDMPIYVGYDSADVYANPELFQLDSEGRMIYQGGCPPCEYQEEGQLWGSPLYNWQNHEKTNFEWWQRRFKKLFEMVDIIRLDHFIGYAKYYRVPITDQTAHDGKWIQAPGDKLFQVLDSTIIDFNVIVEDLGDVTEDVISLRETYHFPGMRVLQFEFGQMSLVKDLPENSVVCTGTHDNDTLLGWFESLPVKSSDGDMLTQNKLLQFFQCTKENIHWEIISYAL
;
A
#
# COMPACT_ATOMS: atom_id res chain seq x y z
N HIS A 1 -26.60 -19.11 -7.99
CA HIS A 1 -27.65 -18.15 -7.59
C HIS A 1 -27.32 -17.50 -6.24
N GLU A 2 -26.87 -18.26 -5.25
CA GLU A 2 -26.49 -17.75 -3.91
C GLU A 2 -25.44 -16.62 -3.93
N ALA A 3 -24.29 -16.80 -4.59
CA ALA A 3 -23.25 -15.76 -4.64
C ALA A 3 -23.76 -14.40 -5.16
N LYS A 4 -24.68 -14.41 -6.14
CA LYS A 4 -25.29 -13.18 -6.66
C LYS A 4 -26.18 -12.49 -5.62
N VAL A 5 -26.92 -13.25 -4.82
CA VAL A 5 -27.78 -12.72 -3.75
C VAL A 5 -26.92 -12.13 -2.63
N ILE A 6 -25.84 -12.82 -2.23
CA ILE A 6 -24.90 -12.32 -1.22
C ILE A 6 -24.28 -11.00 -1.68
N GLN A 7 -23.78 -10.94 -2.93
CA GLN A 7 -23.19 -9.72 -3.49
C GLN A 7 -24.22 -8.59 -3.61
N PHE A 8 -25.47 -8.89 -4.00
CA PHE A 8 -26.55 -7.89 -4.00
C PHE A 8 -26.79 -7.29 -2.61
N LEU A 9 -26.90 -8.13 -1.58
CA LEU A 9 -27.13 -7.67 -0.21
C LEU A 9 -25.94 -6.85 0.32
N PHE A 10 -24.72 -7.27 0.03
CA PHE A 10 -23.50 -6.53 0.39
C PHE A 10 -23.50 -5.14 -0.26
N HIS A 11 -23.73 -5.07 -1.58
CA HIS A 11 -23.72 -3.80 -2.29
C HIS A 11 -24.85 -2.86 -1.85
N ASP A 12 -26.06 -3.37 -1.57
CA ASP A 12 -27.15 -2.56 -1.02
C ASP A 12 -26.77 -1.93 0.32
N GLN A 13 -26.24 -2.74 1.24
CA GLN A 13 -25.86 -2.27 2.57
C GLN A 13 -24.68 -1.28 2.52
N TRP A 14 -23.66 -1.59 1.70
CA TRP A 14 -22.50 -0.74 1.53
C TRP A 14 -22.87 0.61 0.91
N HIS A 15 -23.71 0.59 -0.13
CA HIS A 15 -24.16 1.80 -0.79
C HIS A 15 -24.93 2.73 0.17
N ARG A 16 -25.85 2.17 0.97
CA ARG A 16 -26.59 2.95 1.97
C ARG A 16 -25.68 3.57 3.04
N LEU A 17 -24.62 2.87 3.46
CA LEU A 17 -23.62 3.42 4.36
C LEU A 17 -22.83 4.55 3.69
N HIS A 18 -22.40 4.35 2.45
CA HIS A 18 -21.65 5.34 1.70
C HIS A 18 -22.44 6.62 1.46
N GLU A 19 -23.71 6.51 1.08
CA GLU A 19 -24.63 7.66 0.96
C GLU A 19 -24.77 8.40 2.28
N TYR A 20 -24.94 7.69 3.39
CA TYR A 20 -25.04 8.31 4.70
C TYR A 20 -23.76 9.07 5.10
N CYS A 21 -22.57 8.51 4.81
CA CYS A 21 -21.30 9.22 5.02
C CYS A 21 -21.22 10.49 4.19
N ARG A 22 -21.59 10.43 2.90
CA ARG A 22 -21.60 11.58 1.99
C ARG A 22 -22.55 12.68 2.44
N GLU A 23 -23.76 12.34 2.92
CA GLU A 23 -24.70 13.30 3.51
C GLU A 23 -24.13 14.02 4.75
N LYS A 24 -23.15 13.42 5.43
CA LYS A 24 -22.44 13.99 6.57
C LYS A 24 -21.13 14.68 6.19
N GLY A 25 -20.78 14.74 4.90
CA GLY A 25 -19.51 15.28 4.44
C GLY A 25 -18.29 14.43 4.82
N ILE A 26 -18.50 13.13 5.07
CA ILE A 26 -17.43 12.16 5.38
C ILE A 26 -17.10 11.38 4.10
N GLN A 27 -15.84 11.40 3.70
CA GLN A 27 -15.32 10.59 2.60
C GLN A 27 -14.79 9.26 3.12
N ILE A 28 -14.91 8.20 2.31
CA ILE A 28 -14.37 6.87 2.61
C ILE A 28 -13.11 6.63 1.78
N ILE A 29 -12.02 6.29 2.48
CA ILE A 29 -10.77 5.81 1.86
C ILE A 29 -10.84 4.28 1.82
N GLY A 30 -10.84 3.71 0.61
CA GLY A 30 -10.66 2.28 0.37
C GLY A 30 -9.19 1.90 0.24
N ASP A 31 -8.93 0.60 0.21
CA ASP A 31 -7.59 0.04 0.07
C ASP A 31 -7.57 -1.01 -1.04
N MET A 32 -6.58 -0.92 -1.93
CA MET A 32 -6.42 -1.84 -3.05
C MET A 32 -5.03 -2.48 -2.99
N PRO A 33 -4.94 -3.76 -2.57
CA PRO A 33 -3.75 -4.57 -2.75
C PRO A 33 -3.29 -4.53 -4.21
N ILE A 34 -1.99 -4.34 -4.48
CA ILE A 34 -1.53 -4.32 -5.88
C ILE A 34 -1.87 -5.64 -6.58
N TYR A 35 -1.61 -6.79 -5.93
CA TYR A 35 -1.88 -8.11 -6.48
C TYR A 35 -3.24 -8.67 -6.06
N VAL A 36 -3.70 -9.67 -6.81
CA VAL A 36 -4.87 -10.49 -6.48
C VAL A 36 -4.42 -11.87 -6.00
N GLY A 37 -5.31 -12.65 -5.39
CA GLY A 37 -5.01 -14.03 -5.04
C GLY A 37 -4.90 -14.92 -6.29
N TYR A 38 -4.02 -15.94 -6.27
CA TYR A 38 -3.90 -16.91 -7.37
C TYR A 38 -5.21 -17.71 -7.57
N ASP A 39 -5.77 -18.24 -6.49
CA ASP A 39 -7.08 -18.91 -6.49
C ASP A 39 -8.20 -17.87 -6.40
N SER A 40 -8.36 -17.07 -7.45
CA SER A 40 -9.38 -16.03 -7.56
C SER A 40 -10.12 -16.09 -8.88
N ALA A 41 -11.34 -15.56 -8.89
CA ALA A 41 -12.11 -15.39 -10.13
C ALA A 41 -11.40 -14.45 -11.12
N ASP A 42 -10.61 -13.49 -10.63
CA ASP A 42 -9.82 -12.58 -11.47
C ASP A 42 -8.79 -13.35 -12.32
N VAL A 43 -8.03 -14.24 -11.68
CA VAL A 43 -7.01 -15.05 -12.36
C VAL A 43 -7.66 -16.13 -13.22
N TYR A 44 -8.68 -16.81 -12.70
CA TYR A 44 -9.38 -17.86 -13.43
C TYR A 44 -10.03 -17.35 -14.72
N ALA A 45 -10.65 -16.16 -14.68
CA ALA A 45 -11.36 -15.61 -15.83
C ALA A 45 -10.47 -14.84 -16.81
N ASN A 46 -9.25 -14.45 -16.40
CA ASN A 46 -8.34 -13.65 -17.22
C ASN A 46 -6.89 -14.19 -17.15
N PRO A 47 -6.64 -15.49 -17.37
CA PRO A 47 -5.34 -16.11 -17.12
C PRO A 47 -4.21 -15.49 -17.95
N GLU A 48 -4.52 -14.97 -19.14
CA GLU A 48 -3.58 -14.30 -20.04
C GLU A 48 -3.02 -12.98 -19.48
N LEU A 49 -3.70 -12.38 -18.49
CA LEU A 49 -3.25 -11.16 -17.82
C LEU A 49 -2.21 -11.44 -16.73
N PHE A 50 -1.89 -12.71 -16.47
CA PHE A 50 -0.95 -13.13 -15.43
C PHE A 50 0.21 -13.96 -16.01
N GLN A 51 1.31 -14.06 -15.25
CA GLN A 51 2.50 -14.83 -15.62
C GLN A 51 2.31 -16.33 -15.31
N LEU A 52 1.45 -16.97 -16.08
CA LEU A 52 1.08 -18.38 -15.94
C LEU A 52 1.63 -19.23 -17.11
N ASP A 53 1.84 -20.51 -16.85
CA ASP A 53 2.14 -21.49 -17.90
C ASP A 53 0.88 -21.91 -18.67
N SER A 54 1.03 -22.78 -19.67
CA SER A 54 -0.10 -23.27 -20.48
C SER A 54 -1.13 -24.11 -19.70
N GLU A 55 -0.78 -24.59 -18.51
CA GLU A 55 -1.67 -25.31 -17.60
C GLU A 55 -2.27 -24.38 -16.52
N GLY A 56 -1.99 -23.07 -16.61
CA GLY A 56 -2.48 -22.06 -15.67
C GLY A 56 -1.67 -21.95 -14.38
N ARG A 57 -0.53 -22.64 -14.26
CA ARG A 57 0.31 -22.61 -13.04
C ARG A 57 1.19 -21.36 -13.02
N MET A 58 1.38 -20.78 -11.84
CA MET A 58 2.32 -19.66 -11.67
C MET A 58 3.74 -20.07 -12.05
N ILE A 59 4.39 -19.25 -12.87
CA ILE A 59 5.82 -19.41 -13.18
C ILE A 59 6.66 -18.61 -12.16
N TYR A 60 6.12 -17.47 -11.75
CA TYR A 60 6.72 -16.56 -10.79
C TYR A 60 5.68 -16.09 -9.78
N GLN A 61 6.16 -15.66 -8.62
CA GLN A 61 5.36 -15.07 -7.54
C GLN A 61 5.88 -13.68 -7.15
N GLY A 62 4.97 -12.87 -6.64
CA GLY A 62 5.30 -11.60 -5.99
C GLY A 62 5.99 -11.81 -4.65
N GLY A 63 6.79 -10.82 -4.25
CA GLY A 63 7.53 -10.81 -3.00
C GLY A 63 8.27 -9.50 -2.81
N CYS A 64 9.15 -9.47 -1.81
CA CYS A 64 10.11 -8.39 -1.60
C CYS A 64 11.51 -8.97 -1.33
N PRO A 65 12.58 -8.24 -1.70
CA PRO A 65 13.94 -8.71 -1.43
C PRO A 65 14.22 -8.78 0.09
N PRO A 66 15.28 -9.49 0.48
CA PRO A 66 15.87 -9.39 1.82
C PRO A 66 16.10 -7.96 2.27
N CYS A 67 15.83 -7.68 3.55
CA CYS A 67 16.14 -6.41 4.20
C CYS A 67 16.69 -6.65 5.62
N GLU A 68 17.15 -5.59 6.30
CA GLU A 68 17.75 -5.69 7.65
C GLU A 68 16.82 -6.35 8.68
N TYR A 69 15.50 -6.27 8.46
CA TYR A 69 14.49 -6.85 9.36
C TYR A 69 14.03 -8.25 8.93
N GLN A 70 14.39 -8.68 7.71
CA GLN A 70 13.91 -9.92 7.13
C GLN A 70 14.94 -10.52 6.16
N GLU A 71 15.81 -11.35 6.72
CA GLU A 71 16.99 -11.89 6.04
C GLU A 71 16.65 -12.71 4.78
N GLU A 72 15.54 -13.45 4.78
CA GLU A 72 15.12 -14.27 3.63
C GLU A 72 14.24 -13.52 2.62
N GLY A 73 13.94 -12.25 2.89
CA GLY A 73 12.90 -11.48 2.20
C GLY A 73 11.49 -12.06 2.41
N GLN A 74 10.57 -11.72 1.51
CA GLN A 74 9.18 -12.19 1.61
C GLN A 74 8.72 -12.83 0.30
N LEU A 75 8.06 -13.98 0.43
CA LEU A 75 7.30 -14.62 -0.63
C LEU A 75 5.82 -14.44 -0.35
N TRP A 76 5.08 -13.79 -1.25
CA TRP A 76 3.66 -13.51 -1.04
C TRP A 76 2.74 -14.54 -1.68
N GLY A 77 3.27 -15.36 -2.60
CA GLY A 77 2.48 -16.37 -3.32
C GLY A 77 1.45 -15.78 -4.29
N SER A 78 1.48 -14.47 -4.54
CA SER A 78 0.59 -13.81 -5.48
C SER A 78 1.07 -13.97 -6.93
N PRO A 79 0.18 -14.18 -7.90
CA PRO A 79 0.52 -14.19 -9.30
C PRO A 79 0.95 -12.79 -9.74
N LEU A 80 1.91 -12.75 -10.66
CA LEU A 80 2.40 -11.50 -11.22
C LEU A 80 1.69 -11.16 -12.52
N TYR A 81 1.56 -9.87 -12.80
CA TYR A 81 0.91 -9.39 -14.01
C TYR A 81 1.77 -9.66 -15.26
N ASN A 82 1.10 -10.06 -16.34
CA ASN A 82 1.62 -9.99 -17.69
C ASN A 82 1.34 -8.59 -18.27
N TRP A 83 2.17 -7.63 -17.86
CA TRP A 83 2.01 -6.23 -18.23
C TRP A 83 1.94 -5.99 -19.74
N GLN A 84 2.59 -6.82 -20.56
CA GLN A 84 2.50 -6.72 -22.03
C GLN A 84 1.07 -6.96 -22.54
N ASN A 85 0.32 -7.89 -21.93
CA ASN A 85 -1.06 -8.16 -22.32
C ASN A 85 -2.03 -7.10 -21.78
N HIS A 86 -1.74 -6.53 -20.60
CA HIS A 86 -2.45 -5.33 -20.14
C HIS A 86 -2.24 -4.15 -21.09
N GLU A 87 -1.02 -3.87 -21.54
CA GLU A 87 -0.74 -2.80 -22.51
C GLU A 87 -1.48 -3.00 -23.84
N LYS A 88 -1.53 -4.23 -24.37
CA LYS A 88 -2.28 -4.54 -25.62
C LYS A 88 -3.76 -4.24 -25.53
N THR A 89 -4.34 -4.34 -24.34
CA THR A 89 -5.76 -4.06 -24.06
C THR A 89 -5.98 -2.67 -23.49
N ASN A 90 -4.97 -1.79 -23.58
CA ASN A 90 -5.00 -0.45 -23.00
C ASN A 90 -5.41 -0.46 -21.51
N PHE A 91 -4.90 -1.44 -20.75
CA PHE A 91 -5.14 -1.63 -19.33
C PHE A 91 -6.63 -1.78 -18.94
N GLU A 92 -7.47 -2.33 -19.82
CA GLU A 92 -8.92 -2.44 -19.60
C GLU A 92 -9.29 -3.09 -18.25
N TRP A 93 -8.60 -4.17 -17.87
CA TRP A 93 -8.84 -4.85 -16.58
C TRP A 93 -8.62 -3.90 -15.39
N TRP A 94 -7.54 -3.12 -15.40
CA TRP A 94 -7.25 -2.15 -14.37
C TRP A 94 -8.28 -1.01 -14.37
N GLN A 95 -8.66 -0.49 -15.54
CA GLN A 95 -9.72 0.51 -15.63
C GLN A 95 -11.03 0.02 -14.99
N ARG A 96 -11.43 -1.24 -15.25
CA ARG A 96 -12.63 -1.83 -14.64
C ARG A 96 -12.48 -1.99 -13.12
N ARG A 97 -11.30 -2.42 -12.65
CA ARG A 97 -10.99 -2.56 -11.22
C ARG A 97 -11.14 -1.24 -10.48
N PHE A 98 -10.50 -0.18 -10.98
CA PHE A 98 -10.58 1.16 -10.39
C PHE A 98 -12.01 1.73 -10.45
N LYS A 99 -12.69 1.64 -11.60
CA LYS A 99 -14.09 2.07 -11.72
C LYS A 99 -14.99 1.40 -10.69
N LYS A 100 -14.83 0.07 -10.51
CA LYS A 100 -15.63 -0.67 -9.54
C LYS A 100 -15.36 -0.23 -8.10
N LEU A 101 -14.11 0.09 -7.76
CA LEU A 101 -13.76 0.58 -6.43
C LEU A 101 -14.29 1.99 -6.19
N PHE A 102 -14.19 2.91 -7.15
CA PHE A 102 -14.75 4.26 -7.02
C PHE A 102 -16.28 4.30 -6.93
N GLU A 103 -17.00 3.25 -7.35
CA GLU A 103 -18.43 3.10 -7.01
C GLU A 103 -18.67 2.87 -5.51
N MET A 104 -17.65 2.43 -4.78
CA MET A 104 -17.74 1.99 -3.38
C MET A 104 -17.03 2.94 -2.42
N VAL A 105 -15.99 3.64 -2.85
CA VAL A 105 -15.18 4.54 -2.01
C VAL A 105 -14.90 5.85 -2.74
N ASP A 106 -14.54 6.89 -2.00
CA ASP A 106 -14.27 8.21 -2.56
C ASP A 106 -12.79 8.40 -2.91
N ILE A 107 -11.90 7.69 -2.21
CA ILE A 107 -10.44 7.72 -2.40
C ILE A 107 -9.93 6.27 -2.34
N ILE A 108 -8.94 5.92 -3.18
CA ILE A 108 -8.31 4.60 -3.15
C ILE A 108 -6.86 4.72 -2.67
N ARG A 109 -6.50 4.03 -1.60
CA ARG A 109 -5.09 3.76 -1.24
C ARG A 109 -4.55 2.66 -2.15
N LEU A 110 -3.43 2.92 -2.83
CA LEU A 110 -2.68 1.91 -3.58
C LEU A 110 -1.63 1.32 -2.66
N ASP A 111 -1.87 0.08 -2.26
CA ASP A 111 -0.91 -0.74 -1.52
C ASP A 111 0.32 -1.05 -2.40
N HIS A 112 1.49 -1.13 -1.77
CA HIS A 112 2.75 -1.50 -2.40
C HIS A 112 3.05 -0.69 -3.67
N PHE A 113 3.04 0.64 -3.57
CA PHE A 113 3.06 1.53 -4.74
C PHE A 113 4.32 1.36 -5.61
N ILE A 114 5.45 0.97 -5.00
CA ILE A 114 6.67 0.64 -5.74
C ILE A 114 6.41 -0.37 -6.86
N GLY A 115 5.48 -1.32 -6.66
CA GLY A 115 5.11 -2.34 -7.64
C GLY A 115 4.60 -1.80 -8.99
N TYR A 116 4.10 -0.55 -9.02
CA TYR A 116 3.70 0.13 -10.26
C TYR A 116 4.90 0.73 -11.02
N ALA A 117 5.98 1.09 -10.33
CA ALA A 117 7.24 1.48 -10.96
C ALA A 117 8.07 0.24 -11.34
N LYS A 118 8.27 -0.66 -10.38
CA LYS A 118 8.97 -1.93 -10.55
C LYS A 118 8.51 -2.94 -9.52
N TYR A 119 8.48 -4.20 -9.90
CA TYR A 119 8.04 -5.28 -9.02
C TYR A 119 9.12 -6.33 -8.86
N TYR A 120 9.16 -6.93 -7.68
CA TYR A 120 10.10 -7.99 -7.38
C TYR A 120 9.50 -9.34 -7.79
N ARG A 121 10.19 -10.02 -8.71
CA ARG A 121 9.75 -11.26 -9.33
C ARG A 121 10.62 -12.41 -8.85
N VAL A 122 10.01 -13.37 -8.14
CA VAL A 122 10.68 -14.55 -7.62
C VAL A 122 10.17 -15.80 -8.35
N PRO A 123 11.04 -16.72 -8.82
CA PRO A 123 10.62 -18.02 -9.32
C PRO A 123 9.74 -18.79 -8.31
N ILE A 124 8.69 -19.47 -8.79
CA ILE A 124 7.80 -20.24 -7.91
C ILE A 124 8.49 -21.41 -7.20
N THR A 125 9.63 -21.85 -7.74
CA THR A 125 10.44 -22.96 -7.21
C THR A 125 11.28 -22.57 -6.00
N ASP A 126 11.45 -21.28 -5.75
CA ASP A 126 12.38 -20.78 -4.74
C ASP A 126 11.70 -20.75 -3.38
N GLN A 127 12.45 -21.12 -2.34
CA GLN A 127 11.95 -21.19 -0.96
C GLN A 127 12.12 -19.86 -0.20
N THR A 128 12.92 -18.95 -0.73
CA THR A 128 13.19 -17.62 -0.18
C THR A 128 13.16 -16.60 -1.31
N ALA A 129 13.15 -15.31 -0.97
CA ALA A 129 13.12 -14.25 -1.97
C ALA A 129 14.52 -13.82 -2.46
N HIS A 130 15.61 -14.43 -1.96
CA HIS A 130 16.99 -14.00 -2.26
C HIS A 130 17.31 -13.85 -3.76
N ASP A 131 16.88 -14.81 -4.58
CA ASP A 131 17.23 -14.88 -6.00
C ASP A 131 16.19 -14.19 -6.92
N GLY A 132 15.26 -13.44 -6.33
CA GLY A 132 14.31 -12.63 -7.06
C GLY A 132 14.95 -11.48 -7.82
N LYS A 133 14.20 -10.89 -8.75
CA LYS A 133 14.68 -9.80 -9.61
C LYS A 133 13.67 -8.66 -9.70
N TRP A 134 14.16 -7.44 -9.64
CA TRP A 134 13.38 -6.25 -9.98
C TRP A 134 13.09 -6.21 -11.48
N ILE A 135 11.83 -6.06 -11.83
CA ILE A 135 11.33 -5.93 -13.20
C ILE A 135 10.56 -4.61 -13.30
N GLN A 136 10.83 -3.83 -14.36
CA GLN A 136 10.11 -2.58 -14.60
C GLN A 136 8.63 -2.86 -14.88
N ALA A 137 7.75 -2.14 -14.19
CA ALA A 137 6.32 -2.09 -14.50
C ALA A 137 6.00 -0.85 -15.35
N PRO A 138 4.94 -0.90 -16.17
CA PRO A 138 4.53 0.21 -17.02
C PRO A 138 3.63 1.21 -16.25
N GLY A 139 3.98 1.57 -15.01
CA GLY A 139 3.16 2.41 -14.14
C GLY A 139 2.77 3.74 -14.78
N ASP A 140 3.70 4.41 -15.45
CA ASP A 140 3.42 5.66 -16.15
C ASP A 140 2.32 5.49 -17.22
N LYS A 141 2.46 4.48 -18.08
CA LYS A 141 1.44 4.19 -19.11
C LYS A 141 0.09 3.82 -18.49
N LEU A 142 0.09 3.06 -17.39
CA LEU A 142 -1.12 2.68 -16.68
C LEU A 142 -1.82 3.92 -16.10
N PHE A 143 -1.12 4.75 -15.34
CA PHE A 143 -1.71 5.91 -14.68
C PHE A 143 -2.11 6.99 -15.68
N GLN A 144 -1.38 7.17 -16.79
CA GLN A 144 -1.82 8.03 -17.89
C GLN A 144 -3.20 7.61 -18.45
N VAL A 145 -3.42 6.30 -18.61
CA VAL A 145 -4.70 5.77 -19.09
C VAL A 145 -5.78 5.92 -18.01
N LEU A 146 -5.47 5.67 -16.74
CA LEU A 146 -6.45 5.82 -15.65
C LEU A 146 -6.87 7.27 -15.44
N ASP A 147 -5.91 8.19 -15.36
CA ASP A 147 -6.13 9.63 -15.18
C ASP A 147 -6.98 10.23 -16.31
N SER A 148 -6.76 9.77 -17.55
CA SER A 148 -7.57 10.21 -18.70
C SER A 148 -8.96 9.56 -18.79
N THR A 149 -9.23 8.48 -18.06
CA THR A 149 -10.48 7.70 -18.18
C THR A 149 -11.39 7.75 -16.95
N ILE A 150 -10.87 8.16 -15.80
CA ILE A 150 -11.58 8.22 -14.52
C ILE A 150 -11.71 9.67 -14.09
N ILE A 151 -12.96 10.13 -13.93
CA ILE A 151 -13.25 11.46 -13.38
C ILE A 151 -12.94 11.42 -11.89
N ASP A 152 -12.31 12.49 -11.36
CA ASP A 152 -11.93 12.63 -9.96
C ASP A 152 -11.08 11.45 -9.47
N PHE A 153 -9.96 11.21 -10.16
CA PHE A 153 -9.02 10.12 -9.88
C PHE A 153 -8.24 10.36 -8.56
N ASN A 154 -8.95 10.24 -7.44
CA ASN A 154 -8.44 10.49 -6.10
C ASN A 154 -7.77 9.24 -5.54
N VAL A 155 -6.44 9.29 -5.49
CA VAL A 155 -5.60 8.17 -5.07
C VAL A 155 -4.64 8.64 -3.98
N ILE A 156 -4.36 7.79 -2.99
CA ILE A 156 -3.25 7.92 -2.05
C ILE A 156 -2.31 6.74 -2.31
N VAL A 157 -0.99 6.93 -2.18
CA VAL A 157 -0.03 5.85 -2.42
C VAL A 157 0.65 5.41 -1.13
N GLU A 158 0.69 4.11 -0.90
CA GLU A 158 1.55 3.47 0.08
C GLU A 158 2.98 3.44 -0.50
N ASP A 159 3.77 4.46 -0.16
CA ASP A 159 5.15 4.66 -0.61
C ASP A 159 6.16 4.46 0.54
N LEU A 160 5.88 3.55 1.46
CA LEU A 160 6.77 3.24 2.58
C LEU A 160 7.85 2.23 2.15
N GLY A 161 8.89 2.08 2.97
CA GLY A 161 10.00 1.15 2.70
C GLY A 161 11.01 1.68 1.69
N ASP A 162 11.31 0.91 0.65
CA ASP A 162 12.33 1.24 -0.35
C ASP A 162 11.85 2.34 -1.31
N VAL A 163 12.08 3.60 -0.95
CA VAL A 163 11.73 4.75 -1.77
C VAL A 163 12.87 5.08 -2.75
N THR A 164 12.76 4.56 -3.97
CA THR A 164 13.71 4.82 -5.05
C THR A 164 13.25 5.97 -5.96
N GLU A 165 14.18 6.57 -6.71
CA GLU A 165 13.91 7.75 -7.56
C GLU A 165 12.77 7.54 -8.58
N ASP A 166 12.66 6.35 -9.15
CA ASP A 166 11.58 5.95 -10.06
C ASP A 166 10.20 5.95 -9.37
N VAL A 167 10.14 5.57 -8.10
CA VAL A 167 8.89 5.60 -7.30
C VAL A 167 8.50 7.04 -6.97
N ILE A 168 9.48 7.85 -6.54
CA ILE A 168 9.28 9.28 -6.26
C ILE A 168 8.78 9.98 -7.53
N SER A 169 9.48 9.79 -8.65
CA SER A 169 9.13 10.40 -9.93
C SER A 169 7.74 9.99 -10.40
N LEU A 170 7.35 8.71 -10.24
CA LEU A 170 6.01 8.26 -10.60
C LEU A 170 4.94 8.90 -9.71
N ARG A 171 5.14 8.94 -8.38
CA ARG A 171 4.21 9.60 -7.44
C ARG A 171 4.04 11.09 -7.78
N GLU A 172 5.14 11.79 -8.03
CA GLU A 172 5.13 13.24 -8.27
C GLU A 172 4.54 13.61 -9.64
N THR A 173 4.77 12.80 -10.66
CA THR A 173 4.21 13.01 -12.02
C THR A 173 2.68 13.08 -12.00
N TYR A 174 2.04 12.25 -11.16
CA TYR A 174 0.58 12.19 -11.02
C TYR A 174 0.08 12.91 -9.76
N HIS A 175 0.96 13.64 -9.07
CA HIS A 175 0.64 14.40 -7.85
C HIS A 175 -0.05 13.58 -6.76
N PHE A 176 0.26 12.28 -6.65
CA PHE A 176 -0.36 11.45 -5.62
C PHE A 176 0.17 11.79 -4.22
N PRO A 177 -0.69 11.95 -3.21
CA PRO A 177 -0.26 12.04 -1.83
C PRO A 177 0.42 10.75 -1.38
N GLY A 178 1.61 10.87 -0.80
CA GLY A 178 2.30 9.75 -0.15
C GLY A 178 1.78 9.49 1.27
N MET A 179 2.29 8.46 1.94
CA MET A 179 1.99 8.15 3.34
C MET A 179 3.19 8.43 4.24
N ARG A 180 2.94 8.95 5.44
CA ARG A 180 3.97 9.16 6.47
C ARG A 180 3.52 8.52 7.76
N VAL A 181 4.28 7.54 8.25
CA VAL A 181 3.94 6.77 9.45
C VAL A 181 4.86 7.19 10.58
N LEU A 182 4.31 7.89 11.57
CA LEU A 182 5.11 8.53 12.62
C LEU A 182 5.97 7.53 13.41
N GLN A 183 5.51 6.29 13.61
CA GLN A 183 6.32 5.23 14.25
C GLN A 183 7.65 4.96 13.51
N PHE A 184 7.71 5.18 12.20
CA PHE A 184 8.94 5.06 11.40
C PHE A 184 9.73 6.37 11.38
N GLU A 185 9.05 7.51 11.22
CA GLU A 185 9.67 8.84 11.14
C GLU A 185 10.44 9.21 12.41
N PHE A 186 9.93 8.84 13.60
CA PHE A 186 10.63 9.12 14.85
C PHE A 186 11.93 8.33 15.01
N GLY A 187 12.09 7.20 14.33
CA GLY A 187 13.34 6.44 14.30
C GLY A 187 14.50 7.30 13.78
N GLN A 188 14.20 8.22 12.87
CA GLN A 188 15.11 9.20 12.30
C GLN A 188 14.66 10.61 12.70
N MET A 189 14.54 10.86 14.01
CA MET A 189 14.00 12.05 14.69
C MET A 189 14.26 13.44 14.06
N SER A 190 15.23 13.57 13.15
CA SER A 190 15.48 14.74 12.28
C SER A 190 14.48 14.93 11.12
N LEU A 191 13.84 13.87 10.59
CA LEU A 191 12.97 13.93 9.39
C LEU A 191 11.57 14.47 9.66
N VAL A 192 11.17 14.53 10.93
CA VAL A 192 9.78 14.82 11.31
C VAL A 192 9.37 16.27 11.02
N LYS A 193 10.33 17.20 10.87
CA LYS A 193 10.03 18.63 10.67
C LYS A 193 9.70 19.04 9.24
N ASP A 194 10.00 18.21 8.24
CA ASP A 194 9.93 18.56 6.82
C ASP A 194 9.09 17.54 6.03
N LEU A 195 7.95 17.10 6.58
CA LEU A 195 7.04 16.21 5.87
C LEU A 195 6.41 16.95 4.67
N PRO A 196 6.38 16.34 3.46
CA PRO A 196 5.77 16.99 2.29
C PRO A 196 4.28 17.26 2.51
N GLU A 197 3.82 18.45 2.13
CA GLU A 197 2.42 18.88 2.30
C GLU A 197 1.42 17.92 1.63
N ASN A 198 1.78 17.36 0.47
CA ASN A 198 0.96 16.36 -0.23
C ASN A 198 1.21 14.96 0.35
N SER A 199 0.83 14.75 1.61
CA SER A 199 0.96 13.47 2.30
C SER A 199 -0.22 13.19 3.23
N VAL A 200 -0.46 11.91 3.52
CA VAL A 200 -1.34 11.45 4.59
C VAL A 200 -0.47 11.00 5.76
N VAL A 201 -0.59 11.71 6.89
CA VAL A 201 0.14 11.39 8.11
C VAL A 201 -0.69 10.43 8.96
N CYS A 202 -0.10 9.29 9.32
CA CYS A 202 -0.65 8.28 10.18
C CYS A 202 0.21 8.15 11.44
N THR A 203 -0.43 8.01 12.60
CA THR A 203 0.29 7.64 13.83
C THR A 203 0.87 6.23 13.74
N GLY A 204 0.12 5.31 13.13
CA GLY A 204 0.46 3.94 12.75
C GLY A 204 -0.54 3.44 11.71
N THR A 205 -0.24 2.34 11.02
CA THR A 205 -1.16 1.65 10.11
C THR A 205 -1.75 0.40 10.78
N HIS A 206 -2.51 -0.39 10.02
CA HIS A 206 -3.01 -1.69 10.48
C HIS A 206 -1.90 -2.75 10.63
N ASP A 207 -0.72 -2.52 10.05
CA ASP A 207 0.46 -3.41 10.17
C ASP A 207 1.33 -3.07 11.39
N ASN A 208 1.05 -1.95 12.05
CA ASN A 208 1.79 -1.52 13.23
C ASN A 208 1.08 -1.92 14.52
N ASP A 209 1.85 -2.03 15.61
CA ASP A 209 1.26 -2.05 16.94
C ASP A 209 0.58 -0.70 17.24
N THR A 210 -0.32 -0.72 18.20
CA THR A 210 -0.87 0.48 18.82
C THR A 210 0.25 1.39 19.33
N LEU A 211 0.01 2.70 19.40
CA LEU A 211 1.03 3.65 19.88
C LEU A 211 1.61 3.29 21.26
N LEU A 212 0.76 2.79 22.17
CA LEU A 212 1.21 2.39 23.50
C LEU A 212 2.02 1.08 23.46
N GLY A 213 1.56 0.06 22.73
CA GLY A 213 2.30 -1.19 22.56
C GLY A 213 3.67 -0.96 21.91
N TRP A 214 3.71 -0.18 20.82
CA TRP A 214 4.95 0.26 20.19
C TRP A 214 5.86 1.00 21.17
N PHE A 215 5.37 2.02 21.88
CA PHE A 215 6.17 2.78 22.84
C PHE A 215 6.74 1.90 23.95
N GLU A 216 5.94 0.97 24.49
CA GLU A 216 6.39 0.04 25.54
C GLU A 216 7.42 -0.96 25.05
N SER A 217 7.36 -1.35 23.77
CA SER A 217 8.36 -2.22 23.14
C SER A 217 9.73 -1.56 22.98
N LEU A 218 9.78 -0.22 22.95
CA LEU A 218 11.04 0.51 22.81
C LEU A 218 11.89 0.39 24.08
N PRO A 219 13.23 0.31 23.94
CA PRO A 219 14.11 0.33 25.11
C PRO A 219 13.96 1.65 25.88
N VAL A 220 14.10 1.57 27.21
CA VAL A 220 13.99 2.75 28.08
C VAL A 220 15.14 3.73 27.83
N LYS A 221 16.35 3.22 27.63
CA LYS A 221 17.58 3.98 27.33
C LYS A 221 18.45 3.16 26.38
N SER A 222 19.31 3.84 25.63
CA SER A 222 20.33 3.25 24.78
C SER A 222 21.69 3.86 25.12
N SER A 223 22.76 3.06 25.09
CA SER A 223 24.15 3.53 25.12
C SER A 223 24.59 4.10 23.77
N ASP A 224 24.00 3.59 22.68
CA ASP A 224 24.22 4.11 21.32
C ASP A 224 23.22 5.24 21.04
N GLY A 225 23.78 6.40 20.68
CA GLY A 225 23.08 7.67 20.52
C GLY A 225 22.04 7.70 19.41
N ASP A 226 21.99 6.69 18.53
CA ASP A 226 21.15 6.69 17.34
C ASP A 226 19.81 5.96 17.54
N MET A 227 19.74 4.95 18.42
CA MET A 227 18.52 4.16 18.62
C MET A 227 17.38 4.97 19.28
N LEU A 228 16.16 4.86 18.75
CA LEU A 228 14.97 5.43 19.38
C LEU A 228 14.67 4.76 20.73
N THR A 229 14.32 5.55 21.75
CA THR A 229 14.04 5.06 23.11
C THR A 229 12.82 5.76 23.68
N GLN A 230 12.20 5.16 24.70
CA GLN A 230 11.11 5.80 25.44
C GLN A 230 11.51 7.18 25.95
N ASN A 231 12.68 7.31 26.57
CA ASN A 231 13.13 8.59 27.14
C ASN A 231 13.35 9.67 26.08
N LYS A 232 13.83 9.31 24.87
CA LYS A 232 13.98 10.27 23.76
C LYS A 232 12.64 10.81 23.31
N LEU A 233 11.63 9.95 23.16
CA LEU A 233 10.28 10.38 22.78
C LEU A 233 9.64 11.26 23.86
N LEU A 234 9.71 10.85 25.12
CA LEU A 234 9.20 11.65 26.24
C LEU A 234 9.88 13.02 26.33
N GLN A 235 11.18 13.08 26.07
CA GLN A 235 11.93 14.33 26.05
C GLN A 235 11.56 15.20 24.83
N PHE A 236 11.40 14.59 23.65
CA PHE A 236 11.01 15.30 22.42
C PHE A 236 9.64 15.97 22.58
N PHE A 237 8.66 15.22 23.09
CA PHE A 237 7.30 15.72 23.33
C PHE A 237 7.14 16.47 24.65
N GLN A 238 8.16 16.47 25.52
CA GLN A 238 8.12 17.06 26.86
C GLN A 238 6.92 16.58 27.70
N CYS A 239 6.63 15.28 27.64
CA CYS A 239 5.45 14.67 28.25
C CYS A 239 5.79 13.48 29.15
N THR A 240 4.76 12.89 29.76
CA THR A 240 4.87 11.66 30.55
C THR A 240 4.38 10.45 29.77
N LYS A 241 4.67 9.25 30.29
CA LYS A 241 4.25 7.99 29.67
C LYS A 241 2.74 7.88 29.51
N GLU A 242 1.99 8.47 30.44
CA GLU A 242 0.54 8.42 30.46
C GLU A 242 -0.08 9.20 29.28
N ASN A 243 0.61 10.22 28.76
CA ASN A 243 0.07 11.12 27.74
C ASN A 243 0.77 11.04 26.38
N ILE A 244 1.86 10.28 26.24
CA ILE A 244 2.66 10.21 25.01
C ILE A 244 1.83 9.92 23.75
N HIS A 245 0.83 9.05 23.84
CA HIS A 245 -0.04 8.72 22.71
C HIS A 245 -0.87 9.93 22.24
N TRP A 246 -1.36 10.77 23.16
CA TRP A 246 -2.07 12.00 22.82
C TRP A 246 -1.15 13.05 22.21
N GLU A 247 0.10 13.14 22.67
CA GLU A 247 1.08 14.06 22.06
C GLU A 247 1.42 13.65 20.64
N ILE A 248 1.59 12.34 20.38
CA ILE A 248 1.82 11.83 19.03
C ILE A 248 0.61 12.06 18.13
N ILE A 249 -0.62 11.85 18.63
CA ILE A 249 -1.85 12.16 17.89
C ILE A 249 -1.92 13.66 17.58
N SER A 250 -1.67 14.52 18.58
CA SER A 250 -1.71 15.98 18.40
C SER A 250 -0.64 16.47 17.44
N TYR A 251 0.48 15.75 17.34
CA TYR A 251 1.53 16.05 16.38
C TYR A 251 1.15 15.72 14.93
N ALA A 252 0.28 14.72 14.72
CA ALA A 252 -0.20 14.35 13.39
C ALA A 252 -1.29 15.31 12.85
N LEU A 253 -1.89 16.13 13.71
CA LEU A 253 -2.96 17.08 13.41
C LEU A 253 -2.44 18.50 13.16
#